data_AF-A0A842I209-F1
#
_entry.id   AF-A0A842I209-F1
#
_cell.length_a   1.000
_cell.length_b   1.000
_cell.length_c   1.000
_cell.angle_alpha   90.00
_cell.angle_beta   90.00
_cell.angle_gamma   90.00
#
_symmetry.space_group_name_H-M   'P 1'
#
loop_
_entity.id
_entity.type
_entity.pdbx_description
1 polymer ?
#
loop_
_entity_poly.entity_id
_entity_poly.type
_entity_poly.pdbx_seq_one_letter_code
_entity_poly.pdbx_strand_id
1 'polypeptide(L)' 'MDLDELFAKTPEEPLTQLCKQDLDPLSVEELEARIEALEGEIVRVRKKLDGAVTHRKAADELFKR' A
#
# COMPACT_ATOMS: atom_id res chain seq x y z
N MET A 1 -29.52 -14.49 9.21
CA MET A 1 -28.18 -13.95 8.97
C MET A 1 -28.22 -12.53 9.47
N ASP A 2 -27.51 -12.26 10.55
CA ASP A 2 -27.37 -10.92 11.09
C ASP A 2 -26.69 -10.03 10.02
N LEU A 3 -27.07 -8.76 9.90
CA LEU A 3 -26.36 -7.86 8.97
C LEU A 3 -24.87 -7.75 9.35
N ASP A 4 -24.57 -7.90 10.65
CA ASP A 4 -23.22 -7.97 11.18
C ASP A 4 -22.44 -9.23 10.73
N GLU A 5 -23.12 -10.33 10.39
CA GLU A 5 -22.51 -11.52 9.76
C GLU A 5 -22.26 -11.31 8.26
N LEU A 6 -23.05 -10.46 7.59
CA LEU A 6 -22.87 -10.11 6.17
C LEU A 6 -21.70 -9.15 5.94
N PHE A 7 -21.38 -8.32 6.94
CA PHE A 7 -20.14 -7.54 7.00
C PHE A 7 -18.99 -8.32 7.65
N ALA A 8 -19.00 -9.65 7.53
CA ALA A 8 -17.88 -10.50 7.93
C ALA A 8 -16.57 -9.95 7.36
N LYS A 9 -15.84 -9.27 8.25
CA LYS A 9 -14.46 -8.76 8.16
C LYS A 9 -14.06 -8.33 6.75
N THR A 10 -14.04 -7.02 6.51
CA THR A 10 -13.28 -6.43 5.41
C THR A 10 -11.93 -7.16 5.33
N PRO A 11 -11.61 -7.83 4.20
CA PRO A 11 -10.38 -8.61 4.11
C PRO A 11 -9.21 -7.71 4.52
N GLU A 12 -8.35 -8.21 5.41
CA GLU A 12 -7.26 -7.38 5.94
C GLU A 12 -6.46 -6.81 4.77
N GLU A 13 -6.20 -5.50 4.82
CA GLU A 13 -5.43 -4.80 3.80
C GLU A 13 -4.14 -5.56 3.48
N PRO A 14 -3.80 -5.81 2.19
CA PRO A 14 -2.67 -6.66 1.82
C PRO A 14 -1.32 -6.26 2.46
N LEU A 15 -1.08 -4.97 2.67
CA LEU A 15 0.12 -4.48 3.37
C LEU A 15 0.15 -4.90 4.85
N THR A 16 -1.00 -4.89 5.51
CA THR A 16 -1.13 -5.35 6.90
C THR A 16 -0.81 -6.83 7.01
N GLN A 17 -1.29 -7.64 6.07
CA GLN A 17 -0.98 -9.08 6.03
C GLN A 17 0.51 -9.33 5.77
N LEU A 18 1.13 -8.55 4.87
CA LEU A 18 2.56 -8.65 4.55
C LEU A 18 3.44 -8.40 5.79
N CYS A 19 3.10 -7.39 6.60
CA CYS A 19 3.85 -7.05 7.82
C CYS A 19 3.72 -8.08 8.94
N LYS A 20 2.75 -9.00 8.86
CA LYS A 20 2.56 -10.08 9.84
C LYS A 20 3.27 -11.38 9.45
N GLN A 21 3.85 -11.47 8.26
CA GLN A 21 4.54 -12.67 7.81
C GLN A 21 5.78 -12.93 8.67
N ASP A 22 5.94 -14.19 9.07
CA ASP A 22 7.15 -14.65 9.73
C ASP A 22 8.33 -14.63 8.74
N LEU A 23 9.45 -14.06 9.19
CA LEU A 23 10.68 -13.93 8.41
C LEU A 23 11.73 -14.97 8.80
N ASP A 24 11.55 -15.68 9.93
CA ASP A 24 12.47 -16.70 10.41
C ASP A 24 12.77 -17.82 9.39
N PRO A 25 11.83 -18.28 8.53
CA PRO A 25 12.14 -19.33 7.57
C PRO A 25 12.87 -18.84 6.32
N LEU A 26 13.05 -17.53 6.13
CA LEU A 26 13.66 -16.97 4.91
C LEU A 26 15.19 -17.04 4.95
N SER A 27 15.81 -17.40 3.83
CA SER A 27 17.26 -17.27 3.63
C SER A 27 17.69 -15.80 3.52
N VAL A 28 19.00 -15.54 3.57
CA VAL A 28 19.55 -14.19 3.36
C VAL A 28 19.18 -13.68 1.97
N GLU A 29 19.32 -14.51 0.94
CA GLU A 29 19.00 -14.15 -0.45
C GLU A 29 17.51 -13.87 -0.62
N GLU A 30 16.63 -14.60 0.07
CA GLU A 30 15.19 -14.36 0.06
C GLU A 30 14.82 -13.05 0.76
N LEU A 31 15.51 -12.72 1.86
CA LEU A 31 15.35 -11.43 2.55
C LEU A 31 15.83 -10.26 1.67
N GLU A 32 16.97 -10.41 1.00
CA GLU A 32 17.49 -9.40 0.05
C GLU A 32 16.51 -9.17 -1.11
N ALA A 33 16.01 -10.24 -1.73
CA ALA A 33 15.03 -10.16 -2.80
C ALA A 33 13.71 -9.50 -2.33
N ARG A 34 13.28 -9.80 -1.10
CA ARG A 34 12.10 -9.15 -0.49
C ARG A 34 12.34 -7.66 -0.27
N ILE A 35 13.52 -7.26 0.20
CA ILE A 35 13.87 -5.84 0.38
C ILE A 35 13.83 -5.11 -0.96
N GLU A 36 14.48 -5.65 -2.00
CA GLU A 36 14.51 -5.04 -3.33
C GLU A 36 13.09 -4.79 -3.87
N ALA A 37 12.20 -5.79 -3.73
CA ALA A 37 10.82 -5.67 -4.15
C ALA A 37 10.06 -4.57 -3.38
N LEU A 38 10.24 -4.50 -2.06
CA LEU A 38 9.61 -3.49 -1.21
C LEU A 38 10.10 -2.07 -1.52
N GLU A 39 11.39 -1.90 -1.77
CA GLU A 39 11.97 -0.62 -2.17
C GLU A 39 11.43 -0.15 -3.53
N GLY A 40 11.30 -1.08 -4.49
CA GLY A 40 10.65 -0.81 -5.78
C GLY A 40 9.19 -0.36 -5.61
N GLU A 41 8.44 -1.00 -4.71
CA GLU A 41 7.07 -0.61 -4.39
C GLU A 41 7.01 0.78 -3.75
N ILE A 42 7.93 1.11 -2.84
CA ILE A 42 8.05 2.46 -2.25
C ILE A 42 8.24 3.51 -3.35
N VAL A 43 9.13 3.26 -4.32
CA VAL A 43 9.34 4.16 -5.46
C VAL A 43 8.05 4.33 -6.27
N ARG A 44 7.33 3.24 -6.55
CA ARG A 44 6.06 3.26 -7.29
C ARG A 44 5.00 4.10 -6.56
N VAL A 45 4.85 3.91 -5.25
CA VAL A 45 3.89 4.66 -4.42
C VAL A 45 4.25 6.15 -4.37
N ARG A 46 5.53 6.49 -4.19
CA ARG A 46 6.00 7.89 -4.23
C ARG A 46 5.65 8.56 -5.55
N LYS A 47 5.92 7.91 -6.69
CA LYS A 47 5.57 8.44 -8.01
C LYS A 47 4.06 8.68 -8.16
N LYS A 48 3.22 7.78 -7.62
CA LYS A 48 1.76 7.96 -7.64
C LYS A 48 1.32 9.11 -6.74
N LEU A 49 1.92 9.26 -5.57
CA LEU A 49 1.67 10.37 -4.65
C LEU A 49 1.99 11.71 -5.29
N ASP A 50 3.15 11.83 -5.95
CA ASP A 50 3.54 13.07 -6.63
C ASP A 50 2.54 13.46 -7.72
N GLY A 51 2.06 12.48 -8.49
CA GLY A 51 1.00 12.69 -9.48
C GLY A 51 -0.31 13.15 -8.83
N ALA A 52 -0.74 12.49 -7.75
CA ALA A 52 -1.96 12.85 -7.02
C ALA A 52 -1.89 14.27 -6.42
N VAL A 53 -0.74 14.65 -5.84
CA VAL A 53 -0.52 16.00 -5.31
C VAL A 53 -0.56 17.04 -6.43
N THR A 54 0.03 16.74 -7.59
CA THR A 54 0.00 17.62 -8.77
C THR A 54 -1.42 17.84 -9.27
N HIS A 55 -2.21 16.76 -9.38
CA HIS A 55 -3.62 16.86 -9.76
C HIS A 55 -4.42 17.68 -8.74
N ARG A 56 -4.18 17.49 -7.44
CA ARG A 56 -4.86 18.26 -6.39
C ARG A 56 -4.54 19.75 -6.50
N LYS A 57 -3.27 20.12 -6.71
CA LYS A 57 -2.86 21.52 -6.88
C LYS A 57 -3.52 22.17 -8.10
N ALA A 58 -3.54 21.46 -9.25
CA ALA A 58 -4.20 21.95 -10.45
C ALA A 58 -5.71 22.14 -10.26
N ALA A 59 -6.37 21.23 -9.53
CA ALA A 59 -7.78 21.38 -9.17
C ALA A 59 -7.98 22.57 -8.21
N ASP A 60 -7.17 22.69 -7.17
CA ASP A 60 -7.22 23.79 -6.21
C ASP A 60 -7.06 25.17 -6.90
N GLU A 61 -6.20 25.27 -7.92
CA GLU A 61 -6.03 26.49 -8.73
C GLU A 61 -7.23 26.77 -9.65
N LEU A 62 -7.84 25.73 -10.21
CA LEU A 62 -9.00 25.84 -11.10
C LEU A 62 -10.29 26.25 -10.34
N PHE A 63 -10.45 25.77 -9.11
CA PHE A 63 -11.67 25.98 -8.30
C PHE A 63 -11.55 27.12 -7.27
N LYS A 64 -10.39 27.80 -7.14
CA LYS A 64 -10.21 29.01 -6.29
C LYS A 64 -10.43 30.33 -7.04
N ARG A 65 -11.39 30.35 -7.97
CA ARG A 65 -12.01 31.59 -8.48
C ARG A 65 -13.48 31.62 -8.11
#